data_AF-A0A6N3FNN2-F1
#
_entry.id   AF-A0A6N3FNN2-F1
#
_cell.length_a   1.000
_cell.length_b   1.000
_cell.length_c   1.000
_cell.angle_alpha   90.00
_cell.angle_beta   90.00
_cell.angle_gamma   90.00
#
_symmetry.space_group_name_H-M   'P 1'
#
loop_
_entity.id
_entity.type
_entity.pdbx_description
1 polymer ?
#
loop_
_entity_poly.entity_id
_entity_poly.type
_entity_poly.pdbx_seq_one_letter_code
_entity_poly.pdbx_strand_id
1 'polypeptide(L)'
;MEEKTDLRIRKTYKALCDAFVTILEKKRFDDLTVNELCDEAMIRRATFHKHFADKYDFFFFFYPPKAGPVHLTGKRGNSPQRNLCLHALP
;
A
#
# COMPACT_ATOMS: atom_id res chain seq x y z
N MET A 1 -29.90 -4.08 -9.06
CA MET A 1 -29.80 -2.63 -9.32
C MET A 1 -28.49 -2.16 -8.70
N GLU A 2 -27.36 -2.37 -9.38
CA GLU A 2 -26.04 -2.40 -8.71
C GLU A 2 -24.86 -1.89 -9.56
N GLU A 3 -25.07 -1.10 -10.62
CA GLU A 3 -23.96 -0.60 -11.45
C GLU A 3 -23.47 0.81 -11.09
N LYS A 4 -24.29 1.62 -10.42
CA LYS A 4 -24.02 3.06 -10.26
C LYS A 4 -22.88 3.35 -9.28
N THR A 5 -22.72 2.49 -8.27
CA THR A 5 -21.63 2.56 -7.29
C THR A 5 -20.30 2.19 -7.95
N ASP A 6 -20.33 1.17 -8.81
CA ASP A 6 -19.15 0.65 -9.50
C ASP A 6 -18.51 1.68 -10.43
N LEU A 7 -19.34 2.42 -11.19
CA LEU A 7 -18.86 3.49 -12.06
C LEU A 7 -18.15 4.63 -11.30
N ARG A 8 -18.61 4.96 -10.08
CA ARG A 8 -17.97 6.00 -9.26
C ARG A 8 -16.62 5.51 -8.74
N ILE A 9 -16.57 4.27 -8.28
CA ILE A 9 -15.34 3.63 -7.80
C ILE A 9 -14.30 3.57 -8.93
N ARG A 10 -14.69 3.12 -10.12
CA ARG A 10 -13.80 3.05 -11.30
C ARG A 10 -13.27 4.43 -11.70
N LYS A 11 -14.10 5.48 -11.64
CA LYS A 11 -13.65 6.86 -11.87
C LYS A 11 -12.61 7.32 -10.85
N THR A 12 -12.83 7.02 -9.57
CA THR A 12 -11.88 7.35 -8.50
C THR A 12 -10.55 6.63 -8.69
N TYR A 13 -10.56 5.33 -8.99
CA TYR A 13 -9.32 4.59 -9.28
C TYR A 13 -8.58 5.14 -10.49
N LYS A 14 -9.31 5.46 -11.58
CA LYS A 14 -8.69 6.05 -12.77
C LYS A 14 -8.03 7.39 -12.45
N ALA A 15 -8.72 8.30 -11.78
CA ALA A 15 -8.18 9.61 -11.40
C ALA A 15 -6.93 9.46 -10.51
N LEU A 16 -6.94 8.51 -9.59
CA LEU A 16 -5.77 8.19 -8.76
C LEU A 16 -4.58 7.69 -9.57
N CYS A 17 -4.80 6.77 -10.51
CA CYS A 17 -3.73 6.28 -11.39
C CYS A 17 -3.16 7.41 -12.26
N ASP A 18 -4.01 8.23 -12.88
CA ASP A 18 -3.59 9.34 -13.74
C ASP A 18 -2.77 10.38 -12.95
N ALA A 19 -3.22 10.73 -11.75
CA ALA A 19 -2.50 11.61 -10.83
C ALA A 19 -1.16 11.02 -10.38
N PHE A 20 -1.15 9.71 -10.06
CA PHE A 20 0.06 9.02 -9.64
C PHE A 20 1.15 9.06 -10.71
N VAL A 21 0.79 8.78 -11.98
CA VAL A 21 1.73 8.86 -13.10
C VAL A 21 2.26 10.28 -13.27
N THR A 22 1.37 11.29 -13.27
CA THR A 22 1.75 12.71 -13.40
C THR A 22 2.73 13.16 -12.32
N ILE A 23 2.56 12.69 -11.08
CA ILE A 23 3.47 13.00 -9.99
C ILE A 23 4.80 12.27 -10.16
N LEU A 24 4.78 10.99 -10.56
CA LEU A 24 5.99 10.20 -10.77
C LEU A 24 6.86 10.68 -11.93
N GLU A 25 6.28 11.38 -12.91
CA GLU A 25 7.04 12.07 -13.95
C GLU A 25 7.84 13.25 -13.41
N LYS A 26 7.39 13.86 -12.30
CA LYS A 26 8.00 15.06 -11.70
C LYS A 26 8.92 14.74 -10.53
N LYS A 27 8.65 13.67 -9.77
CA LYS A 27 9.39 13.29 -8.57
C LYS A 27 9.35 11.80 -8.28
N ARG A 28 10.18 11.37 -7.31
CA ARG A 28 10.28 9.97 -6.90
C ARG A 28 9.08 9.56 -6.04
N PHE A 29 8.76 8.27 -6.06
CA PHE A 29 7.71 7.67 -5.24
C PHE A 29 7.95 7.84 -3.73
N ASP A 30 9.22 7.84 -3.30
CA ASP A 30 9.57 7.99 -1.89
C ASP A 30 9.13 9.36 -1.34
N ASP A 31 9.26 10.41 -2.17
CA ASP A 31 8.85 11.78 -1.87
C ASP A 31 7.34 12.04 -2.08
N LEU A 32 6.62 11.11 -2.71
CA LEU A 32 5.17 11.24 -2.92
C LEU A 32 4.43 11.08 -1.59
N THR A 33 3.48 11.96 -1.33
CA THR A 33 2.58 11.86 -0.17
C THR A 33 1.15 11.54 -0.60
N VAL A 34 0.39 10.89 0.27
CA VAL A 34 -1.05 10.62 0.03
C VAL A 34 -1.82 11.93 -0.19
N ASN A 35 -1.40 13.01 0.48
CA ASN A 35 -2.00 14.32 0.35
C ASN A 35 -1.94 14.84 -1.08
N GLU A 36 -0.72 14.90 -1.63
CA GLU A 36 -0.50 15.40 -2.98
C GLU A 36 -1.14 14.52 -4.03
N LEU A 37 -1.14 13.19 -3.83
CA LEU A 37 -1.85 12.27 -4.69
C LEU A 37 -3.36 12.55 -4.69
N CYS A 38 -3.95 12.81 -3.52
CA CYS A 38 -5.37 13.15 -3.40
C CYS A 38 -5.69 14.52 -4.03
N ASP A 39 -4.81 15.51 -3.84
CA ASP A 39 -4.98 16.86 -4.38
C ASP A 39 -4.92 16.85 -5.92
N GLU A 40 -3.94 16.15 -6.50
CA GLU A 40 -3.81 15.99 -7.96
C GLU A 40 -4.96 15.16 -8.56
N ALA A 41 -5.40 14.10 -7.88
CA ALA A 41 -6.53 13.27 -8.31
C ALA A 41 -7.91 13.93 -8.09
N MET A 42 -7.96 15.12 -7.47
CA MET A 42 -9.18 15.82 -7.09
C MET A 42 -10.14 14.96 -6.23
N ILE A 43 -9.57 14.16 -5.31
CA ILE A 43 -10.34 13.32 -4.40
C ILE A 43 -10.17 13.73 -2.95
N ARG A 44 -11.19 13.45 -2.13
CA ARG A 44 -11.07 13.63 -0.68
C ARG A 44 -10.23 12.52 -0.07
N ARG A 45 -9.37 12.85 0.89
CA ARG A 45 -8.60 11.85 1.66
C ARG A 45 -9.48 10.80 2.34
N ALA A 46 -10.62 11.22 2.87
CA ALA A 46 -11.60 10.29 3.45
C ALA A 46 -12.16 9.28 2.43
N THR A 47 -12.14 9.61 1.14
CA THR A 47 -12.48 8.65 0.07
C THR A 47 -11.30 7.73 -0.22
N PHE A 48 -10.07 8.26 -0.28
CA PHE A 48 -8.86 7.45 -0.44
C PHE A 48 -8.75 6.36 0.64
N HIS A 49 -8.90 6.75 1.92
CA HIS A 49 -8.81 5.84 3.05
C HIS A 49 -9.96 4.82 3.16
N LYS A 50 -11.00 4.90 2.33
CA LYS A 50 -12.00 3.83 2.19
C LYS A 50 -11.51 2.70 1.28
N HIS A 51 -10.53 2.98 0.43
CA HIS A 51 -10.02 2.04 -0.56
C HIS A 51 -8.60 1.57 -0.22
N PHE A 52 -7.75 2.46 0.30
CA PHE A 52 -6.34 2.20 0.55
C PHE A 52 -5.89 2.72 1.91
N ALA A 53 -5.10 1.95 2.63
CA ALA A 53 -4.57 2.40 3.92
C ALA A 53 -3.54 3.53 3.77
N ASP A 54 -2.63 3.39 2.80
CA ASP A 54 -1.52 4.32 2.56
C ASP A 54 -1.05 4.26 1.07
N LYS A 55 -0.08 5.10 0.67
CA LYS A 55 0.48 5.12 -0.69
C LYS A 55 1.09 3.78 -1.12
N TYR A 56 1.63 2.98 -0.19
CA TYR A 56 2.20 1.66 -0.52
C TYR A 56 1.11 0.65 -0.88
N ASP A 57 -0.03 0.71 -0.22
CA ASP A 57 -1.18 -0.15 -0.48
C ASP A 57 -1.76 0.14 -1.87
N PHE A 58 -1.91 1.43 -2.19
CA PHE A 58 -2.24 1.86 -3.55
C PHE A 58 -1.19 1.42 -4.57
N PHE A 59 0.11 1.56 -4.26
CA PHE A 59 1.18 1.13 -5.16
C PHE A 59 1.15 -0.37 -5.44
N PHE A 60 0.87 -1.20 -4.44
CA PHE A 60 0.73 -2.64 -4.62
C PHE A 60 -0.46 -2.99 -5.54
N PHE A 61 -1.56 -2.25 -5.42
CA PHE A 61 -2.70 -2.37 -6.33
C PHE A 61 -2.35 -1.92 -7.76
N PHE A 62 -1.61 -0.81 -7.90
CA PHE A 62 -1.20 -0.25 -9.19
C PHE A 62 -0.14 -1.10 -9.91
N TYR A 63 0.84 -1.59 -9.15
CA TYR A 63 1.92 -2.46 -9.60
C TYR A 63 1.77 -3.82 -8.91
N PRO A 64 0.79 -4.63 -9.33
CA PRO A 64 0.66 -5.96 -8.80
C PRO A 64 1.96 -6.71 -9.08
N PRO A 65 2.61 -7.29 -8.05
CA PRO A 65 3.85 -8.01 -8.26
C PRO A 65 3.58 -9.10 -9.29
N LYS A 66 4.36 -9.10 -10.37
CA LYS A 66 4.39 -10.21 -11.30
C LYS A 66 4.99 -11.38 -10.53
N ALA A 67 4.13 -12.16 -9.88
CA ALA A 67 4.51 -13.39 -9.22
C ALA A 67 4.92 -14.39 -10.31
N GLY A 68 6.19 -14.37 -10.70
CA GLY A 68 6.88 -15.63 -10.97
C GLY A 68 6.92 -16.44 -9.67
N PRO A 69 7.05 -17.78 -9.71
CA PRO A 69 7.08 -18.60 -8.50
C PRO A 69 8.27 -18.21 -7.62
N VAL A 70 8.04 -17.31 -6.67
CA VAL A 70 8.99 -16.97 -5.63
C VAL A 70 8.97 -18.12 -4.63
N HIS A 71 9.96 -18.99 -4.73
CA HIS A 71 10.31 -19.91 -3.65
C HIS A 71 10.83 -19.06 -2.48
N LEU A 72 9.95 -18.74 -1.53
CA LEU A 72 10.34 -18.12 -0.25
C LEU A 72 11.05 -19.18 0.62
N THR A 73 12.31 -19.48 0.31
CA THR A 73 13.23 -20.11 1.28
C THR A 73 14.00 -19.00 1.96
N GLY A 74 13.63 -18.63 3.19
CA GLY A 74 14.30 -17.55 3.90
C GLY A 74 13.74 -17.32 5.29
N LYS A 75 14.33 -18.02 6.25
CA LYS A 75 14.03 -17.99 7.69
C LYS A 75 13.86 -16.54 8.20
N ARG A 76 12.68 -16.23 8.74
CA ARG A 76 12.53 -15.11 9.70
C ARG A 76 13.26 -15.50 10.98
N GLY A 77 14.49 -15.02 11.11
CA GLY A 77 15.12 -14.86 12.42
C GLY A 77 14.43 -13.71 13.15
N ASN A 78 13.50 -14.04 14.03
CA ASN A 78 13.27 -13.27 15.25
C ASN A 78 12.56 -14.17 16.25
N SER A 79 13.35 -14.80 17.11
CA SER A 79 12.88 -15.48 18.31
C SER A 79 13.05 -14.55 19.50
N PRO A 80 11.99 -13.88 19.96
CA PRO A 80 11.83 -13.59 21.37
C PRO A 80 10.77 -14.57 21.86
N GLN A 81 11.08 -15.42 22.83
CA GLN A 81 10.18 -15.81 23.94
C GLN A 81 10.82 -16.94 24.74
N ARG A 82 10.90 -16.66 26.06
CA ARG A 82 10.83 -17.60 27.19
C ARG A 82 12.14 -18.21 27.69
N ASN A 83 12.79 -17.42 28.53
CA ASN A 83 12.91 -17.69 29.96
C ASN A 83 13.19 -19.16 30.32
N LEU A 84 14.47 -19.53 30.47
CA LEU A 84 14.87 -20.70 31.22
C LEU A 84 15.69 -20.26 32.43
N CYS A 85 15.03 -20.41 33.58
CA CYS A 85 15.48 -20.32 34.97
C CYS A 85 17.00 -20.20 35.17
N LEU A 86 17.42 -19.01 35.58
CA LEU A 86 18.69 -18.79 36.28
C LEU A 86 18.39 -18.87 37.79
N HIS A 87 18.52 -20.06 38.38
CA HIS A 87 18.71 -20.18 39.83
C HIS A 87 19.73 -21.28 40.13
N ALA A 88 20.88 -20.79 40.61
CA ALA A 88 21.79 -21.36 41.59
C ALA A 88 22.39 -22.77 41.36
N LEU A 89 23.68 -22.77 41.04
CA LEU A 89 24.80 -23.46 41.73
C LEU A 89 24.44 -24.23 43.03
N PRO A 90 25.27 -25.20 43.48
CA PRO A 90 26.13 -26.16 42.79
C PRO A 90 25.65 -27.63 42.92
#